data_AF-A0A3C0IU13-F1
#
_entry.id   AF-A0A3C0IU13-F1
#
_cell.length_a   1.000
_cell.length_b   1.000
_cell.length_c   1.000
_cell.angle_alpha   90.00
_cell.angle_beta   90.00
_cell.angle_gamma   90.00
#
_symmetry.space_group_name_H-M   'P 1'
#
loop_
_entity.id
_entity.type
_entity.pdbx_description
1 polymer ?
#
loop_
_entity_poly.entity_id
_entity_poly.type
_entity_poly.pdbx_seq_one_letter_code
_entity_poly.pdbx_strand_id
1 'polypeptide(L)'
;MFDSLGLPSEGIAILLGILAFALAIGLTVTIFYILTLRNCLRQVRPENRRFEPNNTWLLLIPLFSLVYNFFVVKGISESLRNEYEQLGESPTTAPTYQIGLSYAIASCLTWVPMVGSFIGIGAFVLFIIYWVQIHGHKNRIATLQMQYQTNNDNGEHIL
;
A
#
# COMPACT_ATOMS: atom_id res chain seq x y z
N MET A 1 -31.19 8.12 -26.05
CA MET A 1 -31.02 7.96 -24.58
C MET A 1 -30.21 9.10 -23.96
N PHE A 2 -29.27 9.72 -24.68
CA PHE A 2 -28.49 10.86 -24.17
C PHE A 2 -29.15 12.24 -24.39
N ASP A 3 -30.11 12.35 -25.33
CA ASP A 3 -30.82 13.61 -25.62
C ASP A 3 -31.82 14.04 -24.52
N SER A 4 -32.22 13.13 -23.61
CA SER A 4 -33.21 13.43 -22.56
C SER A 4 -32.65 14.20 -21.36
N LEU A 5 -31.34 14.39 -21.29
CA LEU A 5 -30.64 15.10 -20.20
C LEU A 5 -30.42 16.60 -20.49
N GLY A 6 -30.74 17.08 -21.69
CA GLY A 6 -30.66 18.51 -22.05
C GLY A 6 -29.24 19.11 -22.06
N LEU A 7 -28.20 18.28 -21.94
CA LEU A 7 -26.80 18.71 -22.01
C LEU A 7 -26.34 18.73 -23.47
N PRO A 8 -25.60 19.77 -23.91
CA PRO A 8 -24.97 19.76 -25.23
C PRO A 8 -24.04 18.55 -25.33
N SER A 9 -24.05 17.86 -26.48
CA SER A 9 -23.22 16.65 -26.72
C SER A 9 -21.73 16.90 -26.46
N GLU A 10 -21.27 18.14 -26.68
CA GLU A 10 -19.93 18.63 -26.36
C GLU A 10 -19.63 18.58 -24.85
N GLY A 11 -20.59 18.95 -24.01
CA GLY A 11 -20.45 18.91 -22.54
C GLY A 11 -20.35 17.48 -22.02
N ILE A 12 -21.09 16.54 -22.61
CA ILE A 12 -21.00 15.11 -22.27
C ILE A 12 -19.62 14.57 -22.67
N ALA A 13 -19.12 14.91 -23.86
CA ALA A 13 -17.80 14.47 -24.31
C ALA A 13 -16.66 15.00 -23.40
N ILE A 14 -16.73 16.27 -22.98
CA ILE A 14 -15.77 16.86 -22.04
C ILE A 14 -15.83 16.15 -20.69
N LEU A 15 -17.03 15.90 -20.15
CA LEU A 15 -17.22 15.21 -18.87
C LEU A 15 -16.67 13.78 -18.91
N LEU A 16 -16.94 13.04 -19.98
CA LEU A 16 -16.39 11.70 -20.19
C LEU A 16 -14.86 11.72 -20.33
N GLY A 17 -14.31 12.72 -21.01
CA GLY A 17 -12.86 12.93 -21.12
C GLY A 17 -12.19 13.18 -19.77
N ILE A 18 -12.76 14.07 -18.95
CA ILE A 18 -12.28 14.34 -17.58
C ILE A 18 -12.36 13.09 -16.71
N LEU A 19 -13.48 12.36 -16.77
CA LEU A 19 -13.66 11.13 -16.01
C LEU A 19 -12.64 10.06 -16.43
N ALA A 20 -12.43 9.85 -17.72
CA ALA A 20 -11.45 8.91 -18.25
C ALA A 20 -10.02 9.29 -17.83
N PHE A 21 -9.67 10.58 -17.89
CA PHE A 21 -8.37 11.07 -17.46
C PHE A 21 -8.13 10.89 -15.96
N ALA A 22 -9.12 11.22 -15.13
CA ALA A 22 -9.05 11.00 -13.68
C ALA A 22 -8.90 9.50 -13.34
N LEU A 23 -9.63 8.62 -14.03
CA LEU A 23 -9.51 7.17 -13.89
C LEU A 23 -8.11 6.67 -14.29
N ALA A 24 -7.55 7.19 -15.39
CA ALA A 24 -6.21 6.81 -15.85
C ALA A 24 -5.12 7.19 -14.83
N ILE A 25 -5.20 8.40 -14.25
CA ILE A 25 -4.30 8.84 -13.18
C ILE A 25 -4.46 7.94 -11.95
N GLY A 26 -5.70 7.73 -11.50
CA GLY A 26 -5.98 6.89 -10.33
C GLY A 26 -5.42 5.48 -10.49
N LEU A 27 -5.67 4.84 -11.63
CA LEU A 27 -5.13 3.52 -11.96
C LEU A 27 -3.59 3.50 -11.95
N THR A 28 -2.96 4.51 -12.54
CA THR A 28 -1.49 4.62 -12.57
C THR A 28 -0.93 4.65 -11.15
N VAL A 29 -1.46 5.51 -10.27
CA VAL A 29 -1.03 5.63 -8.88
C VAL A 29 -1.25 4.31 -8.12
N THR A 30 -2.42 3.68 -8.28
CA THR A 30 -2.72 2.40 -7.63
C THR A 30 -1.76 1.29 -8.07
N ILE A 31 -1.41 1.22 -9.35
CA ILE A 31 -0.43 0.25 -9.86
C ILE A 31 0.93 0.46 -9.19
N PHE A 32 1.44 1.70 -9.13
CA PHE A 32 2.72 1.99 -8.47
C PHE A 32 2.72 1.62 -6.98
N TYR A 33 1.61 1.86 -6.30
CA TYR A 33 1.43 1.46 -4.91
C TYR A 33 1.48 -0.06 -4.76
N ILE A 34 0.69 -0.82 -5.54
CA ILE A 34 0.70 -2.30 -5.52
C ILE A 34 2.11 -2.83 -5.81
N LEU A 35 2.81 -2.29 -6.81
CA LEU A 35 4.19 -2.68 -7.11
C LEU A 35 5.13 -2.44 -5.92
N THR A 36 4.94 -1.35 -5.17
CA THR A 36 5.71 -1.07 -3.97
C THR A 36 5.44 -2.09 -2.87
N LEU A 37 4.17 -2.43 -2.61
CA LEU A 37 3.79 -3.48 -1.65
C LEU A 37 4.41 -4.82 -2.03
N ARG A 38 4.30 -5.21 -3.31
CA ARG A 38 4.86 -6.45 -3.86
C ARG A 38 6.36 -6.51 -3.66
N ASN A 39 7.06 -5.43 -4.01
CA ASN A 39 8.51 -5.37 -3.89
C ASN A 39 8.95 -5.45 -2.43
N CYS A 40 8.24 -4.80 -1.51
CA CYS A 40 8.49 -4.91 -0.07
C CYS A 40 8.35 -6.37 0.42
N LEU A 41 7.22 -7.02 0.14
CA LEU A 41 6.99 -8.43 0.53
C LEU A 41 7.97 -9.41 -0.13
N ARG A 42 8.49 -9.09 -1.32
CA ARG A 42 9.50 -9.91 -2.00
C ARG A 42 10.88 -9.82 -1.33
N GLN A 43 11.19 -8.75 -0.61
CA GLN A 43 12.45 -8.60 0.12
C GLN A 43 12.45 -9.31 1.48
N VAL A 44 11.27 -9.43 2.09
CA VAL A 44 11.08 -10.24 3.29
C VAL A 44 11.32 -11.71 2.95
N ARG A 45 12.06 -12.41 3.82
CA ARG A 45 12.37 -13.84 3.66
C ARG A 45 11.06 -14.65 3.53
N PRO A 46 11.02 -15.69 2.69
CA PRO A 46 9.79 -16.49 2.50
C PRO A 46 9.21 -17.05 3.80
N GLU A 47 10.06 -17.40 4.77
CA GLU A 47 9.67 -17.91 6.10
C GLU A 47 8.93 -16.86 6.95
N ASN A 48 9.31 -15.60 6.83
CA ASN A 48 8.75 -14.49 7.61
C ASN A 48 7.51 -13.89 6.96
N ARG A 49 7.27 -14.19 5.69
CA ARG A 49 6.18 -13.64 4.88
C ARG A 49 4.84 -14.21 5.33
N ARG A 50 3.96 -13.33 5.82
CA ARG A 50 2.57 -13.62 6.19
C ARG A 50 1.55 -13.28 5.09
N PHE A 51 2.01 -12.66 4.00
CA PHE A 51 1.14 -12.25 2.90
C PHE A 51 1.80 -12.50 1.55
N GLU A 52 1.05 -13.08 0.62
CA GLU A 52 1.57 -13.37 -0.71
C GLU A 52 1.66 -12.08 -1.55
N PRO A 53 2.82 -11.78 -2.18
CA PRO A 53 2.98 -10.58 -2.98
C PRO A 53 1.94 -10.48 -4.10
N ASN A 54 1.66 -11.58 -4.80
CA ASN A 54 0.74 -11.54 -5.94
C ASN A 54 -0.70 -11.21 -5.54
N ASN A 55 -1.12 -11.52 -4.32
CA ASN A 55 -2.47 -11.26 -3.86
C ASN A 55 -2.76 -9.77 -3.66
N THR A 56 -1.73 -8.92 -3.57
CA THR A 56 -1.90 -7.45 -3.53
C THR A 56 -2.57 -6.88 -4.79
N TRP A 57 -2.55 -7.59 -5.94
CA TRP A 57 -3.26 -7.17 -7.15
C TRP A 57 -4.78 -7.14 -6.98
N LEU A 58 -5.33 -7.89 -6.02
CA LEU A 58 -6.76 -7.89 -5.74
C LEU A 58 -7.24 -6.53 -5.22
N LEU A 59 -6.33 -5.65 -4.79
CA LEU A 59 -6.63 -4.25 -4.46
C LEU A 59 -7.11 -3.43 -5.67
N LEU A 60 -6.93 -3.89 -6.91
CA LEU A 60 -7.49 -3.22 -8.09
C LEU A 60 -9.01 -3.32 -8.18
N ILE A 61 -9.62 -4.27 -7.48
CA ILE A 61 -11.07 -4.49 -7.52
C ILE A 61 -11.72 -3.54 -6.51
N PRO A 62 -12.43 -2.47 -6.92
CA PRO A 62 -12.76 -1.35 -6.03
C PRO A 62 -13.57 -1.77 -4.80
N LEU A 63 -14.62 -2.57 -4.98
CA LEU A 63 -15.49 -3.01 -3.88
C LEU A 63 -14.79 -4.00 -2.95
N PHE A 64 -13.98 -4.89 -3.52
CA PHE A 64 -13.21 -5.87 -2.76
C PHE A 64 -12.08 -5.20 -1.98
N SER A 65 -11.43 -4.19 -2.57
CA SER A 65 -10.30 -3.47 -1.99
C SER A 65 -10.63 -2.77 -0.67
N LEU A 66 -11.91 -2.40 -0.43
CA LEU A 66 -12.34 -1.76 0.80
C LEU A 66 -12.06 -2.62 2.02
N VAL A 67 -12.47 -3.89 1.95
CA VAL A 67 -12.23 -4.86 3.02
C VAL A 67 -10.82 -5.46 2.90
N TYR A 68 -10.36 -5.68 1.69
CA TYR A 68 -9.08 -6.35 1.44
C TYR A 68 -7.85 -5.54 1.88
N ASN A 69 -7.93 -4.20 1.86
CA ASN A 69 -6.85 -3.35 2.36
C ASN A 69 -6.47 -3.67 3.82
N PHE A 70 -7.45 -3.98 4.68
CA PHE A 70 -7.18 -4.35 6.08
C PHE A 70 -6.32 -5.62 6.17
N PHE A 71 -6.63 -6.63 5.37
CA PHE A 71 -5.87 -7.88 5.32
C PHE A 71 -4.45 -7.67 4.78
N VAL A 72 -4.31 -6.86 3.72
CA VAL A 72 -3.01 -6.52 3.13
C VAL A 72 -2.13 -5.78 4.14
N VAL A 73 -2.67 -4.72 4.77
CA VAL A 73 -1.92 -3.92 5.77
C VAL A 73 -1.46 -4.79 6.92
N LYS A 74 -2.35 -5.64 7.46
CA LYS A 74 -2.02 -6.56 8.56
C LYS A 74 -0.91 -7.53 8.14
N GLY A 75 -1.08 -8.18 6.98
CA GLY A 75 -0.13 -9.15 6.47
C GLY A 75 1.26 -8.56 6.19
N ILE A 76 1.33 -7.34 5.65
CA ILE A 76 2.60 -6.63 5.45
C ILE A 76 3.24 -6.28 6.80
N SER A 77 2.47 -5.74 7.74
CA SER A 77 2.98 -5.35 9.06
C SER A 77 3.55 -6.54 9.82
N GLU A 78 2.85 -7.68 9.79
CA GLU A 78 3.32 -8.92 10.42
C GLU A 78 4.56 -9.49 9.71
N SER A 79 4.61 -9.44 8.38
CA SER A 79 5.78 -9.89 7.61
C SER A 79 7.02 -9.08 7.96
N LEU A 80 6.89 -7.75 8.01
CA LEU A 80 7.97 -6.85 8.41
C LEU A 80 8.39 -7.12 9.86
N ARG A 81 7.42 -7.28 10.77
CA ARG A 81 7.71 -7.54 12.19
C ARG A 81 8.55 -8.80 12.38
N ASN A 82 8.18 -9.91 11.73
CA ASN A 82 8.93 -11.16 11.82
C ASN A 82 10.35 -11.02 11.25
N GLU A 83 10.51 -10.26 10.16
CA GLU A 83 11.84 -9.98 9.58
C GLU A 83 12.71 -9.17 10.54
N TYR A 84 12.17 -8.11 11.16
CA TYR A 84 12.89 -7.33 12.16
C TYR A 84 13.28 -8.17 13.38
N GLU A 85 12.35 -9.00 13.89
CA GLU A 85 12.61 -9.91 15.00
C GLU A 85 13.74 -10.91 14.68
N GLN A 86 13.78 -11.48 13.46
CA GLN A 86 14.86 -12.38 13.05
C GLN A 86 16.20 -11.66 12.90
N LEU A 87 16.19 -10.37 12.54
CA LEU A 87 17.39 -9.54 12.43
C LEU A 87 17.84 -8.96 13.79
N GLY A 88 17.19 -9.34 14.90
CA GLY A 88 17.55 -8.91 16.25
C GLY A 88 17.12 -7.48 16.60
N GLU A 89 16.40 -6.78 15.71
CA GLU A 89 15.75 -5.52 16.03
C GLU A 89 14.38 -5.82 16.65
N SER A 90 14.20 -5.51 17.93
CA SER A 90 12.89 -5.45 18.57
C SER A 90 12.08 -4.32 17.93
N PRO A 91 11.04 -4.60 17.12
CA PRO A 91 10.25 -3.56 16.52
C PRO A 91 9.38 -2.95 17.63
N THR A 92 9.78 -1.79 18.13
CA THR A 92 8.97 -1.00 19.07
C THR A 92 7.71 -0.52 18.34
N THR A 93 6.65 -1.33 18.43
CA THR A 93 5.32 -1.11 17.85
C THR A 93 5.25 -1.38 16.34
N ALA A 94 4.28 -2.21 15.93
CA ALA A 94 4.07 -2.68 14.56
C ALA A 94 4.25 -1.54 13.52
N PRO A 95 5.41 -1.47 12.83
CA PRO A 95 5.94 -0.21 12.31
C PRO A 95 5.07 0.47 11.23
N THR A 96 4.15 -0.28 10.62
CA THR A 96 3.26 0.19 9.55
C THR A 96 1.77 -0.04 9.84
N TYR A 97 1.43 -0.71 10.94
CA TYR A 97 0.07 -1.19 11.19
C TYR A 97 -0.91 -0.06 11.50
N GLN A 98 -0.54 0.86 12.38
CA GLN A 98 -1.43 1.95 12.80
C GLN A 98 -1.77 2.88 11.63
N ILE A 99 -0.76 3.22 10.81
CA ILE A 99 -0.94 4.16 9.70
C ILE A 99 -1.67 3.50 8.53
N GLY A 100 -1.40 2.22 8.25
CA GLY A 100 -2.17 1.46 7.27
C GLY A 100 -3.63 1.23 7.69
N LEU A 101 -3.88 1.05 8.99
CA LEU A 101 -5.23 0.94 9.54
C LEU A 101 -6.00 2.26 9.41
N SER A 102 -5.36 3.39 9.73
CA SER A 102 -5.94 4.72 9.52
C SER A 102 -6.27 4.97 8.04
N TYR A 103 -5.40 4.55 7.12
CA TYR A 103 -5.65 4.64 5.67
C TYR A 103 -6.82 3.74 5.23
N ALA A 104 -6.90 2.50 5.70
CA ALA A 104 -7.99 1.59 5.37
C ALA A 104 -9.35 2.11 5.88
N ILE A 105 -9.38 2.65 7.10
CA ILE A 105 -10.56 3.29 7.68
C ILE A 105 -10.97 4.53 6.86
N ALA A 106 -10.01 5.39 6.52
CA ALA A 106 -10.26 6.59 5.71
C ALA A 106 -10.80 6.22 4.32
N SER A 107 -10.27 5.17 3.69
CA SER A 107 -10.71 4.67 2.38
C SER A 107 -12.16 4.19 2.41
N CYS A 108 -12.58 3.48 3.46
CA CYS A 108 -13.99 3.11 3.64
C CYS A 108 -14.92 4.32 3.78
N LEU A 109 -14.46 5.38 4.48
CA LEU A 109 -15.23 6.60 4.69
C LEU A 109 -15.36 7.46 3.41
N THR A 110 -14.43 7.34 2.45
CA THR A 110 -14.53 8.06 1.16
C THR A 110 -15.67 7.59 0.26
N TRP A 111 -16.18 6.37 0.45
CA TRP A 111 -17.34 5.84 -0.29
C TRP A 111 -18.69 6.38 0.20
N VAL A 112 -18.72 7.13 1.31
CA VAL A 112 -19.95 7.78 1.81
C VAL A 112 -20.11 9.14 1.11
N PRO A 113 -21.10 9.33 0.19
CA PRO A 113 -21.13 10.47 -0.74
C PRO A 113 -21.16 11.86 -0.10
N MET A 114 -21.72 11.99 1.11
CA MET A 114 -21.76 13.26 1.86
C MET A 114 -20.46 13.58 2.61
N VAL A 115 -19.66 12.58 2.97
CA VAL A 115 -18.46 12.73 3.81
C VAL A 115 -17.18 12.56 2.99
N GLY A 116 -17.26 11.86 1.86
CA GLY A 116 -16.11 11.46 1.05
C GLY A 116 -15.38 12.61 0.35
N SER A 117 -16.04 13.72 0.07
CA SER A 117 -15.40 14.88 -0.60
C SER A 117 -14.33 15.55 0.27
N PHE A 118 -14.53 15.61 1.60
CA PHE A 118 -13.53 16.17 2.53
C PHE A 118 -12.57 15.10 3.06
N ILE A 119 -13.06 13.87 3.26
CA ILE A 119 -12.22 12.75 3.71
C ILE A 119 -11.24 12.30 2.62
N GLY A 120 -11.57 12.49 1.33
CA GLY A 120 -10.72 12.10 0.21
C GLY A 120 -9.30 12.68 0.26
N ILE A 121 -9.15 13.95 0.64
CA ILE A 121 -7.84 14.59 0.79
C ILE A 121 -7.07 13.97 1.97
N GLY A 122 -7.73 13.78 3.12
CA GLY A 122 -7.13 13.14 4.29
C GLY A 122 -6.70 11.69 4.02
N ALA A 123 -7.55 10.93 3.33
CA ALA A 123 -7.26 9.57 2.88
C ALA A 123 -6.08 9.54 1.91
N PHE A 124 -5.99 10.51 1.02
CA PHE A 124 -4.86 10.65 0.10
C PHE A 124 -3.56 11.02 0.82
N VAL A 125 -3.59 11.92 1.82
CA VAL A 125 -2.40 12.21 2.64
C VAL A 125 -1.95 10.98 3.42
N LEU A 126 -2.88 10.26 4.06
CA LEU A 126 -2.57 9.01 4.76
C LEU A 126 -2.00 7.94 3.82
N PHE A 127 -2.54 7.86 2.60
CA PHE A 127 -2.01 6.98 1.56
C PHE A 127 -0.56 7.31 1.22
N ILE A 128 -0.26 8.59 0.99
CA ILE A 128 1.11 9.04 0.68
C ILE A 128 2.06 8.74 1.85
N ILE A 129 1.66 9.03 3.09
CA ILE A 129 2.46 8.74 4.29
C ILE A 129 2.72 7.23 4.43
N TYR A 130 1.68 6.41 4.24
CA TYR A 130 1.80 4.96 4.29
C TYR A 130 2.75 4.44 3.19
N TRP A 131 2.61 4.96 1.97
CA TRP A 131 3.44 4.57 0.84
C TRP A 131 4.92 4.91 1.06
N VAL A 132 5.21 6.12 1.56
CA VAL A 132 6.58 6.56 1.89
C VAL A 132 7.19 5.69 2.99
N GLN A 133 6.42 5.33 4.03
CA GLN A 133 6.92 4.45 5.08
C GLN A 133 7.27 3.05 4.58
N ILE A 134 6.42 2.44 3.76
CA ILE A 134 6.74 1.13 3.17
C ILE A 134 8.03 1.20 2.36
N HIS A 135 8.23 2.28 1.61
CA HIS A 135 9.48 2.48 0.87
C HIS A 135 10.69 2.60 1.82
N GLY A 136 10.53 3.30 2.96
CA GLY A 136 11.55 3.41 3.99
C GLY A 136 11.91 2.05 4.63
N HIS A 137 10.91 1.26 5.01
CA HIS A 137 11.13 -0.08 5.58
C HIS A 137 11.83 -1.03 4.62
N LYS A 138 11.49 -0.96 3.34
CA LYS A 138 12.17 -1.70 2.28
C LYS A 138 13.68 -1.47 2.32
N ASN A 139 14.10 -0.20 2.33
CA ASN A 139 15.52 0.15 2.35
C ASN A 139 16.19 -0.24 3.66
N ARG A 140 15.50 -0.09 4.80
CA ARG A 140 16.03 -0.48 6.11
C ARG A 140 16.27 -1.99 6.23
N ILE A 141 15.33 -2.82 5.76
CA ILE A 141 15.52 -4.28 5.75
C ILE A 141 16.70 -4.68 4.87
N ALA A 142 16.84 -4.08 3.68
CA ALA A 142 17.99 -4.35 2.83
C ALA A 142 19.33 -4.04 3.53
N THR A 143 19.42 -2.92 4.24
CA THR A 143 20.62 -2.56 5.02
C THR A 143 20.88 -3.54 6.17
N LEU A 144 19.84 -3.91 6.93
CA LEU A 144 19.98 -4.84 8.05
C LEU A 144 20.38 -6.25 7.58
N GLN A 145 19.84 -6.72 6.45
CA GLN A 145 20.24 -7.99 5.85
C GLN A 145 21.73 -7.99 5.49
N MET A 146 22.25 -6.90 4.89
CA MET A 146 23.68 -6.75 4.60
C MET A 146 24.54 -6.80 5.87
N GLN A 147 24.11 -6.12 6.94
CA GLN A 147 24.82 -6.13 8.23
C GLN A 147 24.81 -7.53 8.88
N TYR A 148 23.67 -8.21 8.85
CA TYR A 148 23.53 -9.57 9.39
C TYR A 148 24.45 -10.55 8.67
N GLN A 149 24.48 -10.50 7.32
CA GLN A 149 25.39 -11.33 6.52
C GLN A 149 26.86 -11.06 6.89
N THR A 150 27.25 -9.78 6.94
CA THR A 150 28.63 -9.36 7.26
C THR A 150 29.07 -9.83 8.65
N ASN A 151 28.19 -9.73 9.65
CA ASN A 151 28.46 -10.20 11.01
C ASN A 151 28.59 -11.73 11.09
N ASN A 152 27.79 -12.45 10.32
CA ASN A 152 27.87 -13.92 10.26
C ASN A 152 29.17 -14.38 9.61
N ASP A 153 29.55 -13.79 8.47
CA ASP A 153 30.79 -14.11 7.76
C ASP A 153 32.03 -13.79 8.63
N ASN A 154 32.03 -12.65 9.32
CA ASN A 154 33.10 -12.30 10.25
C ASN A 154 33.17 -13.24 11.45
N GLY A 155 32.05 -13.79 11.91
CA GLY A 155 31.98 -14.71 13.05
C GLY A 155 32.56 -16.10 12.75
N GLU A 156 32.48 -16.57 11.51
CA GLU A 156 33.07 -17.85 11.10
C GLU A 156 34.61 -17.79 10.98
N HIS A 157 35.20 -16.62 10.76
CA HIS A 157 36.66 -16.45 10.68
C HIS A 157 37.38 -16.33 12.05
N ILE A 158 36.64 -16.30 13.16
CA ILE A 158 37.18 -16.16 14.53
C ILE A 158 37.11 -17.48 15.33
N LEU A 159 36.62 -18.57 14.71
CA LEU A 159 36.61 -19.93 15.25
C LEU A 159 37.62 -20.82 14.51
#